data_AF-R7FK44-F1
#
_entry.id   AF-R7FK44-F1
#
_cell.length_a   1.000
_cell.length_b   1.000
_cell.length_c   1.000
_cell.angle_alpha   90.00
_cell.angle_beta   90.00
_cell.angle_gamma   90.00
#
_symmetry.space_group_name_H-M   'P 1'
#
loop_
_entity.id
_entity.type
_entity.pdbx_description
1 polymer ?
#
loop_
_entity_poly.entity_id
_entity_poly.type
_entity_poly.pdbx_seq_one_letter_code
_entity_poly.pdbx_strand_id
1 'polypeptide(L)'
;MAHVSFSLMIKGGLKNPKIIRKSVDEIVLKHNKHIMKDIDIPFIIPALDITKRKSIYYSSSPMEKFTYYDDRPISEAIRSSSSIPVIFTPNRVSINNKIHYMMDGGITSNTPTLPLKQFSNFVIGLEPKYYNTQEKKNIAKNVDMML
;
A
#
# COMPACT_ATOMS: atom_id res chain seq x y z
N MET A 1 -11.10 -17.36 -14.54
CA MET A 1 -11.41 -15.91 -14.49
C MET A 1 -12.44 -15.70 -13.38
N ALA A 2 -12.07 -15.04 -12.29
CA ALA A 2 -12.99 -14.81 -11.19
C ALA A 2 -14.01 -13.72 -11.60
N HIS A 3 -15.27 -14.12 -11.76
CA HIS A 3 -16.40 -13.19 -11.82
C HIS A 3 -16.51 -12.49 -10.46
N VAL A 4 -15.78 -11.38 -10.29
CA VAL A 4 -16.08 -10.44 -9.21
C VAL A 4 -17.44 -9.84 -9.54
N SER A 5 -18.49 -10.29 -8.82
CA SER A 5 -19.86 -9.90 -9.12
C SER A 5 -20.02 -8.39 -9.11
N PHE A 6 -20.61 -7.86 -10.18
CA PHE A 6 -20.95 -6.44 -10.37
C PHE A 6 -21.67 -5.83 -9.15
N SER A 7 -22.36 -6.66 -8.36
CA SER A 7 -23.02 -6.28 -7.09
C SER A 7 -22.07 -5.79 -5.99
N LEU A 8 -20.83 -6.31 -5.90
CA LEU A 8 -19.82 -5.84 -4.93
C LEU A 8 -19.31 -4.44 -5.26
N MET A 9 -19.27 -4.12 -6.56
CA MET A 9 -18.93 -2.80 -7.06
C MET A 9 -20.06 -1.79 -6.77
N ILE A 10 -21.33 -2.21 -6.90
CA ILE A 10 -22.52 -1.40 -6.55
C ILE A 10 -22.64 -1.19 -5.03
N LYS A 11 -22.23 -2.17 -4.20
CA LYS A 11 -22.34 -2.09 -2.72
C LYS A 11 -21.22 -1.31 -2.02
N GLY A 12 -20.23 -0.80 -2.74
CA GLY A 12 -19.17 0.03 -2.15
C GLY A 12 -18.03 -0.74 -1.47
N GLY A 13 -17.90 -2.04 -1.74
CA GLY A 13 -16.96 -2.96 -1.05
C GLY A 13 -17.59 -3.61 0.20
N LEU A 14 -16.90 -4.58 0.80
CA LEU A 14 -17.35 -5.25 2.03
C LEU A 14 -17.20 -4.39 3.29
N LYS A 15 -16.29 -3.40 3.26
CA LYS A 15 -15.98 -2.55 4.41
C LYS A 15 -15.95 -1.08 4.01
N ASN A 16 -16.28 -0.20 4.98
CA ASN A 16 -16.24 1.25 4.76
C ASN A 16 -14.77 1.74 4.76
N PRO A 17 -14.27 2.26 3.64
CA PRO A 17 -12.89 2.72 3.54
C PRO A 17 -12.56 3.99 4.33
N LYS A 18 -13.58 4.76 4.78
CA LYS A 18 -13.38 6.04 5.48
C LYS A 18 -12.63 5.87 6.79
N ILE A 19 -12.73 4.70 7.42
CA ILE A 19 -12.05 4.41 8.69
C ILE A 19 -10.52 4.51 8.54
N ILE A 20 -9.98 4.04 7.41
CA ILE A 20 -8.53 4.07 7.14
C ILE A 20 -8.03 5.51 7.09
N ARG A 21 -8.72 6.37 6.32
CA ARG A 21 -8.35 7.79 6.20
C ARG A 21 -8.41 8.49 7.56
N LYS A 22 -9.53 8.35 8.27
CA LYS A 22 -9.73 8.99 9.57
C LYS A 22 -8.63 8.63 10.58
N SER A 23 -8.29 7.34 10.69
CA SER A 23 -7.25 6.89 11.62
C SER A 23 -5.87 7.43 11.26
N VAL A 24 -5.55 7.54 9.96
CA VAL A 24 -4.28 8.15 9.53
C VAL A 24 -4.29 9.66 9.75
N ASP A 25 -5.38 10.35 9.38
CA ASP A 25 -5.55 11.80 9.52
C ASP A 25 -5.29 12.25 10.98
N GLU A 26 -5.81 11.51 11.96
CA GLU A 26 -5.56 11.77 13.39
C GLU A 26 -4.06 11.71 13.77
N ILE A 27 -3.32 10.76 13.21
CA ILE A 27 -1.88 10.59 13.48
C ILE A 27 -1.05 11.68 12.79
N VAL A 28 -1.35 12.00 11.53
CA VAL A 28 -0.59 13.00 10.75
C VAL A 28 -0.79 14.41 11.27
N LEU A 29 -2.01 14.74 11.72
CA LEU A 29 -2.33 16.02 12.36
C LEU A 29 -1.48 16.23 13.62
N LYS A 30 -1.32 15.18 14.44
CA LYS A 30 -0.52 15.24 15.67
C LYS A 30 0.97 15.52 15.42
N HIS A 31 1.50 15.10 14.28
CA HIS A 31 2.92 15.23 13.94
C HIS A 31 3.21 16.37 12.96
N ASN A 32 2.19 17.09 12.49
CA ASN A 32 2.29 18.13 11.47
C ASN A 32 3.01 17.64 10.18
N LYS A 33 2.68 16.43 9.74
CA LYS A 33 3.22 15.79 8.53
C LYS A 33 2.05 15.38 7.62
N HIS A 34 1.58 16.26 6.75
CA HIS A 34 0.29 16.08 6.06
C HIS A 34 0.43 15.38 4.71
N ILE A 35 1.49 15.69 3.96
CA ILE A 35 1.76 15.14 2.64
C ILE A 35 3.01 14.26 2.63
N MET A 36 3.18 13.43 1.59
CA MET A 36 4.31 12.49 1.50
C MET A 36 5.66 13.18 1.64
N LYS A 37 5.84 14.34 1.00
CA LYS A 37 7.08 15.14 1.07
C LYS A 37 7.42 15.68 2.46
N ASP A 38 6.46 15.71 3.39
CA ASP A 38 6.74 16.15 4.76
C ASP A 38 7.55 15.11 5.54
N ILE A 39 7.58 13.84 5.10
CA ILE A 39 8.27 12.75 5.80
C ILE A 39 9.79 12.87 5.63
N ASP A 40 10.51 12.94 6.74
CA ASP A 40 11.95 13.27 6.77
C ASP A 40 12.86 12.12 6.29
N ILE A 41 12.35 10.89 6.26
CA ILE A 41 13.08 9.71 5.81
C ILE A 41 12.58 9.25 4.43
N PRO A 42 13.42 8.63 3.59
CA PRO A 42 12.97 7.98 2.36
C PRO A 42 11.87 6.96 2.68
N PHE A 43 10.67 7.22 2.19
CA PHE A 43 9.48 6.46 2.51
C PHE A 43 8.63 6.32 1.25
N ILE A 44 8.23 5.09 0.95
CA ILE A 44 7.43 4.77 -0.22
C ILE A 44 6.21 3.97 0.17
N ILE A 45 5.09 4.24 -0.50
CA ILE A 45 3.85 3.46 -0.41
C ILE A 45 3.47 3.03 -1.84
N PRO A 46 3.48 1.72 -2.16
CA PRO A 46 3.09 1.24 -3.49
C PRO A 46 1.57 1.29 -3.68
N ALA A 47 1.13 1.57 -4.91
CA ALA A 47 -0.26 1.41 -5.33
C ALA A 47 -0.34 1.04 -6.81
N LEU A 48 -1.51 0.56 -7.24
CA LEU A 48 -1.81 0.30 -8.65
C LEU A 48 -2.82 1.35 -9.16
N ASP A 49 -2.44 2.14 -10.16
CA ASP A 49 -3.38 2.96 -10.92
C ASP A 49 -4.06 2.06 -11.97
N ILE A 50 -5.31 1.65 -11.71
CA ILE A 50 -6.06 0.78 -12.63
C ILE A 50 -6.60 1.55 -13.84
N THR A 51 -6.71 2.87 -13.76
CA THR A 51 -7.07 3.72 -14.91
C THR A 51 -5.95 3.69 -15.95
N LYS A 52 -4.69 3.70 -15.50
CA LYS A 52 -3.49 3.61 -16.36
C LYS A 52 -2.91 2.20 -16.50
N ARG A 53 -3.40 1.22 -15.73
CA ARG A 53 -2.87 -0.15 -15.61
C ARG A 53 -1.37 -0.16 -15.27
N LYS A 54 -0.95 0.68 -14.32
CA LYS A 54 0.47 0.90 -13.99
C LYS A 54 0.69 1.00 -12.49
N SER A 55 1.74 0.34 -11.99
CA SER A 55 2.22 0.54 -10.62
C SER A 55 2.76 1.97 -10.46
N ILE A 56 2.39 2.60 -9.36
CA ILE A 56 2.87 3.92 -8.95
C ILE A 56 3.33 3.86 -7.50
N TYR A 57 4.11 4.85 -7.09
CA TYR A 57 4.59 4.97 -5.72
C TYR A 57 4.23 6.34 -5.18
N TYR A 58 3.58 6.39 -4.02
CA TYR A 58 3.60 7.62 -3.24
C TYR A 58 4.95 7.66 -2.52
N SER A 59 5.72 8.73 -2.65
CA SER A 59 7.11 8.77 -2.18
C SER A 59 7.41 10.08 -1.48
N SER A 60 8.18 10.05 -0.39
CA SER A 60 8.69 11.27 0.26
C SER A 60 9.85 11.91 -0.48
N SER A 61 10.57 11.11 -1.30
CA SER A 61 11.72 11.54 -2.09
C SER A 61 11.51 11.31 -3.58
N PRO A 62 12.13 12.11 -4.46
CA PRO A 62 12.10 11.88 -5.91
C PRO A 62 12.54 10.47 -6.29
N MET A 63 11.90 9.90 -7.32
CA MET A 63 12.24 8.59 -7.87
C MET A 63 12.61 8.72 -9.36
N GLU A 64 13.74 8.16 -9.76
CA GLU A 64 14.23 8.32 -11.15
C GLU A 64 13.53 7.39 -12.15
N LYS A 65 13.34 6.11 -11.76
CA LYS A 65 12.91 5.03 -12.66
C LYS A 65 11.44 4.66 -12.53
N PHE A 66 10.73 5.32 -11.62
CA PHE A 66 9.37 4.94 -11.24
C PHE A 66 8.42 6.11 -11.33
N THR A 67 7.16 5.83 -11.68
CA THR A 67 6.11 6.84 -11.58
C THR A 67 5.76 7.06 -10.13
N TYR A 68 5.87 8.29 -9.65
CA TYR A 68 5.64 8.63 -8.26
C TYR A 68 4.82 9.91 -8.07
N TYR A 69 4.30 10.09 -6.86
CA TYR A 69 3.64 11.31 -6.39
C TYR A 69 4.10 11.63 -4.96
N ASP A 70 4.64 12.83 -4.74
CA ASP A 70 5.17 13.32 -3.45
C ASP A 70 4.32 14.43 -2.81
N ASP A 71 3.40 15.01 -3.58
CA ASP A 71 2.51 16.11 -3.21
C ASP A 71 1.15 15.65 -2.64
N ARG A 72 1.02 14.37 -2.30
CA ARG A 72 -0.25 13.75 -1.93
C ARG A 72 -0.40 13.62 -0.41
N PRO A 73 -1.63 13.75 0.12
CA PRO A 73 -1.89 13.46 1.53
C PRO A 73 -1.47 12.04 1.90
N ILE A 74 -0.81 11.88 3.04
CA ILE A 74 -0.35 10.55 3.52
C ILE A 74 -1.55 9.61 3.70
N SER A 75 -2.67 10.11 4.22
CA SER A 75 -3.90 9.34 4.37
C SER A 75 -4.51 8.88 3.04
N GLU A 76 -4.34 9.65 1.96
CA GLU A 76 -4.72 9.22 0.61
C GLU A 76 -3.80 8.13 0.08
N ALA A 77 -2.49 8.25 0.29
CA ALA A 77 -1.50 7.26 -0.12
C ALA A 77 -1.76 5.90 0.56
N ILE A 78 -1.91 5.90 1.90
CA ILE A 78 -2.21 4.70 2.68
C ILE A 78 -3.56 4.11 2.24
N ARG A 79 -4.60 4.95 2.12
CA ARG A 79 -5.92 4.50 1.65
C ARG A 79 -5.85 3.83 0.27
N SER A 80 -5.05 4.37 -0.65
CA SER A 80 -4.83 3.79 -1.98
C SER A 80 -4.17 2.43 -1.87
N SER A 81 -3.08 2.35 -1.13
CA SER A 81 -2.29 1.12 -0.94
C SER A 81 -3.04 0.02 -0.21
N SER A 82 -4.02 0.35 0.63
CA SER A 82 -4.90 -0.61 1.31
C SER A 82 -6.23 -0.86 0.60
N SER A 83 -6.37 -0.47 -0.68
CA SER A 83 -7.59 -0.70 -1.48
C SER A 83 -7.66 -2.14 -2.01
N ILE A 84 -7.67 -3.11 -1.08
CA ILE A 84 -7.69 -4.53 -1.41
C ILE A 84 -8.96 -4.84 -2.24
N PRO A 85 -8.81 -5.45 -3.43
CA PRO A 85 -9.96 -5.85 -4.26
C PRO A 85 -10.99 -6.62 -3.44
N VAL A 86 -12.28 -6.44 -3.75
CA VAL A 86 -13.43 -7.05 -3.06
C VAL A 86 -13.69 -6.49 -1.65
N ILE A 87 -12.65 -6.29 -0.83
CA ILE A 87 -12.80 -5.77 0.54
C ILE A 87 -13.15 -4.28 0.52
N PHE A 88 -12.38 -3.48 -0.21
CA PHE A 88 -12.58 -2.04 -0.34
C PHE A 88 -12.78 -1.68 -1.81
N THR A 89 -13.58 -0.64 -2.06
CA THR A 89 -13.65 -0.02 -3.39
C THR A 89 -12.30 0.58 -3.77
N PRO A 90 -12.00 0.69 -5.08
CA PRO A 90 -10.86 1.48 -5.54
C PRO A 90 -10.93 2.90 -4.97
N ASN A 91 -9.79 3.45 -4.58
CA ASN A 91 -9.72 4.81 -4.11
C ASN A 91 -9.77 5.78 -5.29
N ARG A 92 -10.79 6.63 -5.34
CA ARG A 92 -10.94 7.67 -6.37
C ARG A 92 -10.09 8.88 -5.98
N VAL A 93 -9.08 9.20 -6.79
CA VAL A 93 -8.17 10.34 -6.57
C VAL A 93 -8.16 11.25 -7.79
N SER A 94 -7.93 12.55 -7.59
CA SER A 94 -7.77 13.52 -8.68
C SER A 94 -6.31 13.92 -8.83
N ILE A 95 -5.77 13.71 -10.02
CA ILE A 95 -4.38 14.00 -10.38
C ILE A 95 -4.41 14.77 -11.71
N ASN A 96 -3.84 15.98 -11.74
CA ASN A 96 -3.85 16.85 -12.92
C ASN A 96 -5.26 17.00 -13.54
N ASN A 97 -6.25 17.24 -12.69
CA ASN A 97 -7.67 17.39 -13.03
C ASN A 97 -8.30 16.15 -13.70
N LYS A 98 -7.66 14.99 -13.64
CA LYS A 98 -8.18 13.71 -14.13
C LYS A 98 -8.48 12.79 -12.96
N ILE A 99 -9.50 11.96 -13.13
CA ILE A 99 -9.88 10.98 -12.13
C ILE A 99 -9.11 9.69 -12.36
N HIS A 100 -8.44 9.24 -11.31
CA HIS A 100 -7.71 7.98 -11.25
C HIS A 100 -8.34 7.09 -10.19
N TYR A 101 -8.37 5.79 -10.47
CA TYR A 101 -8.80 4.78 -9.52
C TYR A 101 -7.56 4.00 -9.07
N MET A 102 -7.30 4.04 -7.77
CA MET A 102 -6.15 3.41 -7.16
C MET A 102 -6.56 2.13 -6.43
N MET A 103 -5.74 1.11 -6.56
CA MET A 103 -5.89 -0.18 -5.89
C MET A 103 -4.63 -0.52 -5.07
N ASP A 104 -4.76 -1.56 -4.26
CA ASP A 104 -3.71 -2.07 -3.39
C ASP A 104 -2.39 -2.35 -4.16
N GLY A 105 -1.26 -1.96 -3.57
CA GLY A 105 0.07 -2.13 -4.18
C GLY A 105 0.50 -3.59 -4.29
N GLY A 106 0.04 -4.42 -3.35
CA GLY A 106 0.29 -5.86 -3.26
C GLY A 106 -0.24 -6.66 -4.45
N ILE A 107 -1.15 -6.08 -5.26
CA ILE A 107 -1.57 -6.67 -6.55
C ILE A 107 -0.36 -6.82 -7.50
N THR A 108 0.59 -5.89 -7.42
CA THR A 108 1.77 -5.88 -8.30
C THR A 108 3.07 -6.23 -7.58
N SER A 109 3.22 -5.80 -6.33
CA SER A 109 4.38 -6.14 -5.51
C SER A 109 4.01 -6.05 -4.03
N ASN A 110 3.89 -7.20 -3.38
CA ASN A 110 3.59 -7.28 -1.94
C ASN A 110 4.80 -6.89 -1.06
N THR A 111 6.02 -6.97 -1.62
CA THR A 111 7.26 -6.60 -0.94
C THR A 111 8.08 -5.69 -1.87
N PRO A 112 7.87 -4.36 -1.84
CA PRO A 112 8.40 -3.41 -2.82
C PRO A 112 9.90 -3.11 -2.59
N THR A 113 10.78 -4.11 -2.72
CA THR A 113 12.22 -3.97 -2.48
C THR A 113 12.95 -3.25 -3.60
N LEU A 114 12.54 -3.48 -4.85
CA LEU A 114 13.16 -2.88 -6.04
C LEU A 114 13.24 -1.33 -6.00
N PRO A 115 12.14 -0.59 -5.73
CA PRO A 115 12.19 0.87 -5.64
C PRO A 115 13.06 1.39 -4.49
N LEU A 116 13.30 0.61 -3.42
CA LEU A 116 14.12 1.01 -2.28
C LEU A 116 15.62 0.95 -2.56
N LYS A 117 16.05 0.19 -3.59
CA LYS A 117 17.47 0.08 -3.96
C LYS A 117 18.11 1.40 -4.39
N GLN A 118 17.32 2.39 -4.79
CA GLN A 118 17.87 3.72 -5.12
C GLN A 118 18.22 4.55 -3.87
N PHE A 119 17.64 4.21 -2.71
CA PHE A 119 17.82 4.96 -1.46
C PHE A 119 18.79 4.27 -0.48
N SER A 120 19.30 3.09 -0.82
CA SER A 120 20.05 2.26 0.12
C SER A 120 20.98 1.26 -0.57
N ASN A 121 22.10 0.92 0.08
CA ASN A 121 22.99 -0.14 -0.38
C ASN A 121 22.43 -1.55 -0.11
N PHE A 122 21.64 -1.69 0.97
CA PHE A 122 21.03 -2.94 1.39
C PHE A 122 19.55 -2.73 1.69
N VAL A 123 18.72 -3.69 1.24
CA VAL A 123 17.26 -3.68 1.46
C VAL A 123 16.88 -4.98 2.17
N ILE A 124 16.24 -4.86 3.33
CA ILE A 124 15.68 -5.99 4.08
C ILE A 124 14.20 -6.11 3.72
N GLY A 125 13.81 -7.20 3.07
CA GLY A 125 12.41 -7.51 2.76
C GLY A 125 11.78 -8.33 3.88
N LEU A 126 10.62 -7.91 4.38
CA LEU A 126 9.82 -8.65 5.34
C LEU A 126 8.60 -9.22 4.63
N GLU A 127 8.50 -10.54 4.58
CA GLU A 127 7.34 -11.24 4.03
C GLU A 127 6.64 -12.00 5.15
N PRO A 128 5.46 -11.57 5.61
CA PRO A 128 4.71 -12.32 6.60
C PRO A 128 4.18 -13.61 5.96
N LYS A 129 4.82 -14.74 6.26
CA LYS A 129 4.35 -16.06 5.84
C LYS A 129 3.24 -16.53 6.76
N TYR A 130 2.07 -16.78 6.17
CA TYR A 130 0.97 -17.44 6.87
C TYR A 130 1.17 -18.95 6.83
N TYR A 131 1.90 -19.46 7.82
CA TYR A 131 2.05 -20.90 8.01
C TYR A 131 0.72 -21.53 8.43
N ASN A 132 0.39 -22.67 7.83
CA ASN A 132 -0.71 -23.50 8.32
C ASN A 132 -0.35 -24.06 9.72
N THR A 133 -1.34 -24.54 10.47
CA THR A 133 -1.16 -24.96 11.88
C THR A 133 -0.11 -26.06 12.06
N GLN A 134 0.12 -26.89 11.03
CA GLN A 134 1.15 -27.93 11.06
C GLN A 134 2.56 -27.36 10.85
N GLU A 135 2.75 -26.45 9.90
CA GLU A 135 4.02 -25.76 9.68
C GLU A 135 4.42 -24.88 10.88
N LYS A 136 3.44 -24.25 11.55
CA LYS A 136 3.68 -23.50 12.80
C LYS A 136 4.29 -24.37 13.90
N LYS A 137 3.79 -25.61 14.07
CA LYS A 137 4.30 -26.57 15.07
C LYS A 137 5.74 -27.03 14.75
N ASN A 138 6.07 -27.18 13.47
CA ASN A 138 7.39 -27.61 13.05
C ASN A 138 8.44 -26.50 13.18
N ILE A 139 8.07 -25.23 12.92
CA ILE A 139 8.96 -24.09 13.11
C ILE A 139 9.24 -23.85 14.59
N ALA A 140 8.22 -23.91 15.46
CA ALA A 140 8.41 -23.78 16.90
C ALA A 140 9.40 -24.82 17.45
N LYS A 141 9.29 -26.09 17.02
CA LYS A 141 10.24 -27.15 17.39
C LYS A 141 11.67 -26.89 16.93
N ASN A 142 11.86 -26.25 15.78
CA ASN A 142 13.19 -25.99 15.24
C ASN A 142 13.88 -24.77 15.87
N VAL A 143 13.09 -23.79 16.35
CA VAL A 143 13.63 -22.64 17.09
C VAL A 143 14.05 -23.05 18.51
N ASP A 144 13.28 -23.92 19.18
CA ASP A 144 13.64 -24.48 20.50
C ASP A 144 14.87 -25.41 20.45
N MET A 145 15.22 -25.97 19.29
CA MET A 145 16.44 -26.79 19.10
C MET A 145 17.70 -25.97 18.80
N MET A 146 17.55 -24.67 18.54
CA MET A 146 18.66 -23.75 18.24
C MET A 146 18.99 -22.81 19.42
N LEU A 147 18.28 -22.96 20.56
CA LEU A 147 18.55 -22.31 21.84
C LEU A 147 19.02 -23.34 22.86
#